data_AF-A0A2N2W5R9-F1
#
_entry.id   AF-A0A2N2W5R9-F1
#
_cell.length_a   1.000
_cell.length_b   1.000
_cell.length_c   1.000
_cell.angle_alpha   90.00
_cell.angle_beta   90.00
_cell.angle_gamma   90.00
#
_symmetry.space_group_name_H-M   'P 1'
#
loop_
_entity.id
_entity.type
_entity.pdbx_description
1 polymer ?
#
loop_
_entity_poly.entity_id
_entity_poly.type
_entity_poly.pdbx_seq_one_letter_code
_entity_poly.pdbx_strand_id
1 'polypeptide(L)'
;MAQNQPPEKKNPIEIAAEQADRLQIDLKLDHRQLFLTDSVLQKNIAGVMNEFEAMQKAGMQNSESYRDVQLKWVRKTEDAFEKFMSKEQFERYLKISGVSSKERKKRAEKK
;
A
#
# COMPACT_ATOMS: atom_id res chain seq x y z
N MET A 1 -6.38 -6.31 -36.33
CA MET A 1 -7.11 -5.55 -35.30
C MET A 1 -6.53 -5.95 -33.96
N ALA A 2 -5.62 -5.15 -33.39
CA ALA A 2 -5.10 -5.39 -32.06
C ALA A 2 -6.15 -4.89 -31.07
N GLN A 3 -6.78 -5.81 -30.33
CA GLN A 3 -7.77 -5.50 -29.31
C GLN A 3 -7.07 -4.75 -28.18
N ASN A 4 -7.24 -3.44 -28.18
CA ASN A 4 -6.89 -2.57 -27.08
C ASN A 4 -7.98 -2.75 -26.00
N GLN A 5 -8.04 -3.93 -25.36
CA GLN A 5 -8.80 -4.07 -24.13
C GLN A 5 -8.19 -3.09 -23.13
N PRO A 6 -8.96 -2.14 -22.56
CA PRO A 6 -8.46 -1.37 -21.42
C PRO A 6 -8.04 -2.40 -20.37
N PRO A 7 -6.85 -2.27 -19.75
CA PRO A 7 -6.43 -3.20 -18.71
C PRO A 7 -7.58 -3.30 -17.72
N GLU A 8 -8.09 -4.52 -17.51
CA GLU A 8 -9.11 -4.77 -16.49
C GLU A 8 -8.65 -4.04 -15.23
N LYS A 9 -9.44 -3.07 -14.78
CA LYS A 9 -9.14 -2.34 -13.54
C LYS A 9 -9.22 -3.36 -12.43
N LYS A 10 -8.11 -4.04 -12.15
CA LYS A 10 -8.00 -5.05 -11.08
C LYS A 10 -8.65 -4.46 -9.84
N ASN A 11 -9.57 -5.22 -9.25
CA ASN A 11 -10.27 -4.74 -8.08
C ASN A 11 -9.28 -4.54 -6.92
N PRO A 12 -9.53 -3.58 -6.01
CA PRO A 12 -8.71 -3.39 -4.82
C PRO A 12 -8.42 -4.70 -4.06
N ILE A 13 -9.39 -5.61 -4.08
CA ILE A 13 -9.34 -6.95 -3.48
C ILE A 13 -8.27 -7.81 -4.13
N GLU A 14 -8.25 -7.88 -5.45
CA GLU A 14 -7.29 -8.71 -6.19
C GLU A 14 -5.87 -8.16 -6.08
N ILE A 15 -5.72 -6.84 -6.19
CA ILE A 15 -4.42 -6.17 -6.01
C ILE A 15 -3.89 -6.40 -4.58
N ALA A 16 -4.77 -6.32 -3.58
CA ALA A 16 -4.40 -6.58 -2.20
C ALA A 16 -3.97 -8.03 -2.01
N ALA A 17 -4.75 -9.00 -2.52
CA ALA A 17 -4.45 -10.42 -2.40
C ALA A 17 -3.10 -10.78 -3.06
N GLU A 18 -2.84 -10.29 -4.28
CA GLU A 18 -1.55 -10.50 -4.97
C GLU A 18 -0.38 -9.90 -4.19
N GLN A 19 -0.56 -8.74 -3.57
CA GLN A 19 0.48 -8.13 -2.74
C GLN A 19 0.67 -8.86 -1.41
N ALA A 20 -0.42 -9.29 -0.78
CA ALA A 20 -0.39 -10.03 0.47
C ALA A 20 0.33 -11.38 0.30
N ASP A 21 0.07 -12.09 -0.80
CA ASP A 21 0.73 -13.37 -1.14
C ASP A 21 2.24 -13.20 -1.31
N ARG A 22 2.68 -12.17 -2.06
CA ARG A 22 4.12 -11.85 -2.18
C ARG A 22 4.74 -11.54 -0.82
N LEU A 23 4.10 -10.68 -0.04
CA LEU A 23 4.55 -10.31 1.30
C LEU A 23 4.59 -11.51 2.25
N GLN A 24 3.69 -12.48 2.08
CA GLN A 24 3.71 -13.73 2.83
C GLN A 24 5.04 -14.46 2.65
N ILE A 25 5.48 -14.61 1.39
CA ILE A 25 6.69 -15.34 1.03
C ILE A 25 7.92 -14.57 1.51
N ASP A 26 7.99 -13.27 1.19
CA ASP A 26 9.13 -12.42 1.51
C ASP A 26 9.36 -12.24 3.03
N LEU A 27 8.26 -12.05 3.78
CA LEU A 27 8.29 -11.76 5.20
C LEU A 27 8.06 -12.99 6.07
N LYS A 28 7.77 -14.15 5.46
CA LYS A 28 7.37 -15.39 6.16
C LYS A 28 6.24 -15.12 7.15
N LEU A 29 5.16 -14.51 6.66
CA LEU A 29 3.99 -14.19 7.48
C LEU A 29 3.26 -15.48 7.87
N ASP A 30 2.91 -15.60 9.16
CA ASP A 30 1.97 -16.63 9.60
C ASP A 30 0.56 -16.38 9.04
N HIS A 31 -0.31 -17.39 9.01
CA HIS A 31 -1.70 -17.29 8.56
C HIS A 31 -2.45 -16.10 9.17
N ARG A 32 -2.26 -15.82 10.46
CA ARG A 32 -2.91 -14.66 11.10
C ARG A 32 -2.34 -13.35 10.57
N GLN A 33 -1.02 -13.27 10.38
CA GLN A 33 -0.37 -12.06 9.88
C GLN A 33 -0.70 -11.82 8.40
N LEU A 34 -0.81 -12.89 7.59
CA LEU A 34 -1.28 -12.84 6.21
C LEU A 34 -2.70 -12.28 6.13
N PHE A 35 -3.63 -12.81 6.92
CA PHE A 35 -5.02 -12.36 6.95
C PHE A 35 -5.12 -10.87 7.31
N LEU A 36 -4.36 -10.41 8.31
CA LEU A 36 -4.30 -9.01 8.70
C LEU A 36 -3.66 -8.15 7.60
N THR A 37 -2.62 -8.64 6.94
CA THR A 37 -1.93 -7.97 5.84
C THR A 37 -2.87 -7.75 4.66
N ASP A 38 -3.56 -8.80 4.21
CA ASP A 38 -4.57 -8.73 3.15
C ASP A 38 -5.68 -7.74 3.52
N SER A 39 -6.26 -7.86 4.72
CA SER A 39 -7.32 -6.95 5.19
C SER A 39 -6.90 -5.47 5.19
N VAL A 40 -5.67 -5.20 5.65
CA VAL A 40 -5.10 -3.84 5.66
C VAL A 40 -4.88 -3.34 4.23
N LEU A 41 -4.32 -4.17 3.35
CA LEU A 41 -4.08 -3.81 1.95
C LEU A 41 -5.39 -3.56 1.20
N GLN A 42 -6.40 -4.41 1.36
CA GLN A 42 -7.72 -4.22 0.75
C GLN A 42 -8.31 -2.87 1.14
N LYS A 43 -8.31 -2.56 2.45
CA LYS A 43 -8.84 -1.29 2.97
C LYS A 43 -8.04 -0.10 2.45
N ASN A 44 -6.72 -0.18 2.44
CA ASN A 44 -5.87 0.94 2.07
C ASN A 44 -5.84 1.17 0.55
N ILE A 45 -5.81 0.11 -0.26
CA ILE A 45 -5.88 0.21 -1.73
C ILE A 45 -7.24 0.77 -2.14
N ALA A 46 -8.34 0.28 -1.55
CA ALA A 46 -9.66 0.86 -1.79
C ALA A 46 -9.71 2.35 -1.41
N GLY A 47 -9.07 2.72 -0.30
CA GLY A 47 -8.93 4.11 0.13
C GLY A 47 -8.15 4.99 -0.86
N VAL A 48 -7.01 4.52 -1.36
CA VAL A 48 -6.21 5.22 -2.39
C VAL A 48 -7.06 5.42 -3.65
N MET A 49 -7.71 4.36 -4.13
CA MET A 49 -8.51 4.41 -5.35
C MET A 49 -9.67 5.41 -5.22
N ASN A 50 -10.36 5.41 -4.08
CA ASN A 50 -11.44 6.36 -3.82
C ASN A 50 -10.93 7.82 -3.78
N GLU A 51 -9.82 8.09 -3.07
CA GLU A 51 -9.23 9.44 -3.06
C GLU A 51 -8.72 9.86 -4.44
N PHE A 52 -8.17 8.93 -5.23
CA PHE A 52 -7.76 9.18 -6.62
C PHE A 52 -8.95 9.53 -7.51
N GLU A 53 -10.05 8.77 -7.41
CA GLU A 53 -11.29 9.06 -8.14
C GLU A 53 -11.88 10.42 -7.73
N ALA A 54 -11.86 10.75 -6.44
CA ALA A 54 -12.31 12.04 -5.93
C ALA A 54 -11.46 13.20 -6.46
N MET A 55 -10.13 13.06 -6.46
CA MET A 55 -9.20 14.04 -7.04
C MET A 55 -9.44 14.22 -8.54
N GLN A 56 -9.62 13.12 -9.27
CA GLN A 56 -9.90 13.17 -10.70
C GLN A 56 -11.23 13.90 -10.99
N LYS A 57 -12.28 13.63 -10.21
CA LYS A 57 -13.58 14.32 -10.31
C LYS A 57 -13.50 15.80 -9.93
N ALA A 58 -12.63 16.16 -8.99
CA ALA A 58 -12.38 17.54 -8.60
C ALA A 58 -11.50 18.32 -9.61
N GLY A 59 -11.11 17.70 -10.74
CA GLY A 59 -10.22 18.31 -11.73
C GLY A 59 -8.77 18.46 -11.25
N MET A 60 -8.41 17.80 -10.14
CA MET A 60 -7.06 17.86 -9.58
C MET A 60 -6.18 16.86 -10.34
N GLN A 61 -5.34 17.39 -11.24
CA GLN A 61 -4.43 16.60 -12.10
C GLN A 61 -2.95 16.74 -11.71
N ASN A 62 -2.65 17.45 -10.61
CA ASN A 62 -1.28 17.67 -10.15
C ASN A 62 -0.66 16.37 -9.63
N SER A 63 0.44 15.93 -10.25
CA SER A 63 1.17 14.72 -9.84
C SER A 63 1.61 14.74 -8.37
N GLU A 64 1.84 15.93 -7.81
CA GLU A 64 2.17 16.08 -6.38
C GLU A 64 1.01 15.69 -5.46
N SER A 65 -0.23 15.99 -5.82
CA SER A 65 -1.43 15.64 -5.04
C SER A 65 -1.66 14.13 -5.01
N TYR A 66 -1.52 13.45 -6.16
CA TYR A 66 -1.59 11.99 -6.22
C TYR A 66 -0.48 11.33 -5.39
N ARG A 67 0.73 11.90 -5.43
CA ARG A 67 1.86 11.42 -4.64
C ARG A 67 1.62 11.60 -3.14
N ASP A 68 1.03 12.72 -2.71
CA ASP A 68 0.70 12.95 -1.31
C ASP A 68 -0.32 11.94 -0.78
N VAL A 69 -1.38 11.69 -1.56
CA VAL A 69 -2.37 10.65 -1.23
C VAL A 69 -1.73 9.26 -1.16
N GLN A 70 -0.88 8.89 -2.13
CA GLN A 70 -0.15 7.62 -2.04
C GLN A 70 0.71 7.54 -0.77
N LEU A 71 1.48 8.58 -0.47
CA LEU A 71 2.33 8.61 0.73
C LEU A 71 1.50 8.52 2.02
N LYS A 72 0.33 9.18 2.08
CA LYS A 72 -0.61 9.10 3.20
C LYS A 72 -1.08 7.67 3.43
N TRP A 73 -1.45 6.95 2.37
CA TRP A 73 -1.91 5.57 2.48
C TRP A 73 -0.78 4.57 2.73
N VAL A 74 0.41 4.79 2.17
CA VAL A 74 1.62 4.03 2.51
C VAL A 74 1.90 4.13 4.00
N ARG A 75 1.86 5.34 4.59
CA ARG A 75 2.03 5.51 6.05
C ARG A 75 0.99 4.77 6.86
N LYS A 76 -0.27 4.73 6.42
CA LYS A 76 -1.33 3.96 7.08
C LYS A 76 -1.05 2.45 7.01
N THR A 77 -0.56 1.95 5.89
CA THR A 77 -0.15 0.54 5.75
C THR A 77 1.03 0.23 6.67
N GLU A 78 2.06 1.08 6.68
CA GLU A 78 3.23 0.94 7.55
C GLU A 78 2.85 0.93 9.04
N ASP A 79 1.99 1.85 9.49
CA ASP A 79 1.49 1.93 10.88
C ASP A 79 0.68 0.69 11.26
N ALA A 80 -0.13 0.17 10.34
CA ALA A 80 -0.89 -1.04 10.57
C ALA A 80 0.02 -2.28 10.66
N PHE A 81 0.99 -2.41 9.75
CA PHE A 81 1.92 -3.54 9.72
C PHE A 81 2.80 -3.59 10.96
N GLU A 82 3.30 -2.43 11.44
CA GLU A 82 4.12 -2.35 12.65
C GLU A 82 3.41 -2.88 13.91
N LYS A 83 2.07 -2.87 13.94
CA LYS A 83 1.28 -3.32 15.10
C LYS A 83 1.21 -4.84 15.26
N PHE A 84 1.32 -5.60 14.18
CA PHE A 84 1.14 -7.06 14.21
C PHE A 84 2.30 -7.85 13.61
N MET A 85 3.19 -7.20 12.86
CA MET A 85 4.43 -7.81 12.38
C MET A 85 5.52 -7.70 13.45
N SER A 86 6.40 -8.70 13.49
CA SER A 86 7.63 -8.62 14.27
C SER A 86 8.55 -7.54 13.69
N LYS A 87 9.41 -6.98 14.53
CA LYS A 87 10.36 -5.93 14.12
C LYS A 87 11.20 -6.34 12.90
N GLU A 88 11.67 -7.58 12.85
CA GLU A 88 12.43 -8.12 11.71
C GLU A 88 11.61 -8.19 10.42
N GLN A 89 10.34 -8.60 10.51
CA GLN A 89 9.42 -8.66 9.36
C GLN A 89 9.13 -7.26 8.85
N PHE A 90 8.87 -6.33 9.76
CA PHE A 90 8.62 -4.93 9.41
C PHE A 90 9.86 -4.25 8.81
N GLU A 91 11.06 -4.50 9.33
CA GLU A 91 12.31 -4.00 8.74
C GLU A 91 12.57 -4.57 7.34
N ARG A 92 12.21 -5.85 7.09
CA ARG A 92 12.26 -6.43 5.74
C ARG A 92 11.23 -5.78 4.81
N TYR A 93 10.02 -5.56 5.28
CA TYR A 93 8.98 -4.85 4.51
C TYR A 93 9.46 -3.46 4.08
N LEU A 94 10.05 -2.69 4.99
CA LEU A 94 10.61 -1.38 4.70
C LEU A 94 11.69 -1.45 3.60
N LYS A 95 12.58 -2.45 3.67
CA LYS A 95 13.60 -2.69 2.63
C LYS A 95 12.96 -3.01 1.26
N ILE A 96 11.94 -3.87 1.22
CA ILE A 96 11.23 -4.24 -0.01
C ILE A 96 10.50 -3.04 -0.60
N SER A 97 9.88 -2.22 0.25
CA SER A 97 9.18 -1.00 -0.17
C SER A 97 10.12 0.13 -0.60
N GLY A 98 11.44 -0.05 -0.50
CA GLY A 98 12.43 0.97 -0.85
C GLY A 98 12.46 2.15 0.13
N VAL A 99 11.88 2.01 1.32
CA VAL A 99 11.84 3.05 2.36
C VAL A 99 12.79 2.64 3.47
N SER A 100 13.87 3.40 3.69
CA SER A 100 14.72 3.13 4.85
C SER A 100 13.99 3.48 6.16
N SER A 101 14.25 2.76 7.25
CA SER A 101 13.75 3.12 8.59
C SER A 101 14.07 4.58 8.97
N LYS A 102 15.18 5.12 8.45
CA LYS A 102 15.55 6.55 8.59
C LYS A 102 14.61 7.48 7.83
N GLU A 103 14.21 7.11 6.61
CA GLU A 103 13.25 7.88 5.83
C GLU A 103 11.86 7.83 6.45
N ARG A 104 11.44 6.67 6.98
CA ARG A 104 10.19 6.57 7.74
C ARG A 104 10.21 7.46 8.97
N LYS A 105 11.30 7.45 9.77
CA LYS A 105 11.45 8.38 10.91
C LYS A 105 11.35 9.84 10.46
N LYS A 106 12.09 10.23 9.41
CA LYS A 106 12.04 11.58 8.86
C LYS A 106 10.63 11.97 8.37
N ARG A 107 9.86 11.02 7.84
CA ARG A 107 8.45 11.22 7.43
C ARG A 107 7.51 11.33 8.64
N ALA A 108 7.78 10.60 9.72
CA ALA A 108 7.03 10.66 10.97
C ALA A 108 7.31 11.96 11.75
N GLU A 109 8.53 12.49 11.65
CA GLU A 109 8.96 13.76 12.29
C GLU A 109 8.44 15.01 11.58
N LYS A 110 8.06 14.91 10.30
CA LYS A 110 7.43 16.00 9.52
C LYS A 110 5.91 16.17 9.83
N LYS A 111 5.47 15.81 11.03
CA LYS A 111 4.07 15.98 11.46
C LYS A 111 3.84 17.38 12.01
#